data_AF-A0AAD5X7B1-F1
#
_entry.id   AF-A0AAD5X7B1-F1
#
_cell.length_a   1.000
_cell.length_b   1.000
_cell.length_c   1.000
_cell.angle_alpha   90.00
_cell.angle_beta   90.00
_cell.angle_gamma   90.00
#
_symmetry.space_group_name_H-M   'P 1'
#
loop_
_entity.id
_entity.type
_entity.pdbx_description
1 polymer ?
#
loop_
_entity_poly.entity_id
_entity_poly.type
_entity_poly.pdbx_seq_one_letter_code
_entity_poly.pdbx_strand_id
1 'polypeptide(L)'
;MNREEVFDWFQRRLNRPPEAYDIYKVAKEFYQLGAYSRSLLCLQQYVTLPGAAIPGRHLLGYCYLNLGETERALREFKKCVKEGYHDDWQLVVELTMELEAKRREEDIPF
;
A
#
# COMPACT_ATOMS: atom_id res chain seq x y z
N MET A 1 -16.12 -5.46 -1.94
CA MET A 1 -15.03 -5.43 -2.92
C MET A 1 -13.83 -6.15 -2.33
N ASN A 2 -13.76 -7.45 -2.52
CA ASN A 2 -12.60 -8.28 -2.22
C ASN A 2 -11.68 -8.38 -3.45
N ARG A 3 -10.48 -8.92 -3.30
CA ARG A 3 -9.48 -9.01 -4.38
C ARG A 3 -9.98 -9.71 -5.65
N GLU A 4 -10.79 -10.76 -5.52
CA GLU A 4 -11.38 -11.47 -6.67
C GLU A 4 -12.37 -10.58 -7.42
N GLU A 5 -13.17 -9.79 -6.69
CA GLU A 5 -14.11 -8.82 -7.28
C GLU A 5 -13.38 -7.69 -8.00
N VAL A 6 -12.17 -7.31 -7.55
CA VAL A 6 -11.30 -6.37 -8.28
C VAL A 6 -10.89 -6.98 -9.61
N PHE A 7 -10.39 -8.21 -9.62
CA PHE A 7 -9.92 -8.85 -10.84
C PHE A 7 -11.05 -9.03 -11.87
N ASP A 8 -12.23 -9.49 -11.44
CA ASP A 8 -13.41 -9.62 -12.31
C ASP A 8 -13.88 -8.27 -12.87
N TRP A 9 -13.90 -7.22 -12.03
CA TRP A 9 -14.24 -5.87 -12.49
C TRP A 9 -13.30 -5.38 -13.60
N PHE A 10 -11.99 -5.58 -13.44
CA PHE A 10 -11.03 -5.24 -14.49
C PHE A 10 -11.22 -6.09 -15.74
N GLN A 11 -11.41 -7.40 -15.60
CA GLN A 11 -11.57 -8.30 -16.73
C GLN A 11 -12.77 -7.92 -17.60
N ARG A 12 -13.91 -7.59 -16.98
CA ARG A 12 -15.11 -7.11 -17.68
C ARG A 12 -14.88 -5.79 -18.39
N ARG A 13 -14.12 -4.86 -17.78
CA ARG A 13 -13.89 -3.53 -18.32
C ARG A 13 -12.86 -3.50 -19.45
N LEU A 14 -11.84 -4.35 -19.36
CA LEU A 14 -10.74 -4.41 -20.32
C LEU A 14 -10.96 -5.43 -21.43
N ASN A 15 -11.93 -6.35 -21.27
CA ASN A 15 -12.15 -7.50 -22.14
C ASN A 15 -10.89 -8.37 -22.33
N ARG A 16 -10.04 -8.42 -21.30
CA ARG A 16 -8.84 -9.25 -21.17
C ARG A 16 -8.43 -9.34 -19.69
N PRO A 17 -7.59 -10.30 -19.28
CA PRO A 17 -7.00 -10.31 -17.95
C PRO A 17 -6.23 -9.00 -17.69
N PRO A 18 -6.41 -8.34 -16.53
CA PRO A 18 -5.63 -7.16 -16.17
C PRO A 18 -4.17 -7.52 -15.91
N GLU A 19 -3.30 -6.61 -16.32
CA GLU A 19 -1.88 -6.66 -15.98
C GLU A 19 -1.57 -5.71 -14.82
N ALA A 20 -0.37 -5.84 -14.24
CA ALA A 20 0.07 -5.00 -13.12
C ALA A 20 -0.08 -3.50 -13.45
N TYR A 21 0.26 -3.09 -14.68
CA TYR A 21 0.13 -1.70 -15.13
C TYR A 21 -1.32 -1.19 -15.07
N ASP A 22 -2.29 -1.99 -15.53
CA ASP A 22 -3.71 -1.61 -15.55
C ASP A 22 -4.23 -1.36 -14.12
N ILE A 23 -3.88 -2.26 -13.20
CA ILE A 23 -4.30 -2.16 -11.80
C ILE A 23 -3.62 -0.97 -11.11
N TYR A 24 -2.33 -0.76 -11.35
CA TYR A 24 -1.60 0.36 -10.76
C TYR A 24 -2.17 1.71 -11.18
N LYS A 25 -2.53 1.86 -12.45
CA LYS A 25 -3.11 3.11 -12.96
C LYS A 25 -4.39 3.49 -12.23
N VAL A 26 -5.33 2.55 -12.12
CA VAL A 26 -6.60 2.77 -11.42
C VAL A 26 -6.39 2.95 -9.92
N ALA A 27 -5.48 2.20 -9.30
CA ALA A 27 -5.13 2.41 -7.90
C ALA A 27 -4.62 3.82 -7.65
N LYS A 28 -3.72 4.31 -8.50
CA LYS A 28 -3.18 5.67 -8.43
C LYS A 28 -4.27 6.73 -8.58
N GLU A 29 -5.21 6.53 -9.50
CA GLU A 29 -6.38 7.41 -9.64
C GLU A 29 -7.24 7.41 -8.37
N PHE A 30 -7.53 6.24 -7.79
CA PHE A 30 -8.25 6.17 -6.51
C PHE A 30 -7.51 6.87 -5.38
N TYR A 31 -6.18 6.72 -5.29
CA TYR A 31 -5.37 7.41 -4.30
C TYR A 31 -5.45 8.93 -4.45
N GLN A 32 -5.34 9.44 -5.69
CA GLN A 32 -5.44 10.88 -5.98
C GLN A 32 -6.81 11.47 -5.64
N LEU A 33 -7.86 10.65 -5.72
CA LEU A 33 -9.22 11.01 -5.31
C LEU A 33 -9.46 10.90 -3.79
N GLY A 34 -8.45 10.51 -3.01
CA GLY A 34 -8.59 10.24 -1.57
C GLY A 34 -9.37 8.95 -1.25
N ALA A 35 -9.67 8.13 -2.26
CA ALA A 35 -10.37 6.86 -2.10
C ALA A 35 -9.39 5.75 -1.65
N TYR A 36 -8.74 5.96 -0.52
CA TYR A 36 -7.63 5.12 -0.04
C TYR A 36 -8.02 3.65 0.17
N SER A 37 -9.25 3.36 0.62
CA SER A 37 -9.74 1.98 0.79
C SER A 37 -9.88 1.24 -0.55
N ARG A 38 -10.32 1.91 -1.62
CA ARG A 38 -10.40 1.33 -2.96
C ARG A 38 -9.02 1.18 -3.59
N SER A 39 -8.16 2.18 -3.41
CA SER A 39 -6.76 2.10 -3.82
C SER A 39 -6.04 0.93 -3.16
N LEU A 40 -6.24 0.75 -1.85
CA LEU A 40 -5.67 -0.34 -1.06
C LEU A 40 -6.05 -1.70 -1.65
N LEU A 41 -7.34 -1.93 -1.93
CA LEU A 41 -7.82 -3.18 -2.52
C LEU A 41 -7.17 -3.48 -3.88
N CYS A 42 -7.04 -2.45 -4.74
CA CYS A 42 -6.37 -2.59 -6.02
C CYS A 42 -4.89 -2.93 -5.83
N LEU A 43 -4.20 -2.24 -4.92
CA LEU A 43 -2.77 -2.42 -4.69
C LEU A 43 -2.43 -3.75 -4.01
N GLN A 44 -3.31 -4.27 -3.16
CA GLN A 44 -3.19 -5.62 -2.60
C GLN A 44 -3.25 -6.70 -3.68
N GLN A 45 -4.04 -6.49 -4.74
CA GLN A 45 -4.03 -7.38 -5.91
C GLN A 45 -2.78 -7.13 -6.76
N TYR A 46 -2.41 -5.87 -6.99
CA TYR A 46 -1.25 -5.48 -7.78
C TYR A 46 0.03 -6.17 -7.34
N VAL A 47 0.35 -6.16 -6.03
CA VAL A 47 1.60 -6.74 -5.51
C VAL A 47 1.72 -8.26 -5.68
N THR A 48 0.65 -8.93 -6.13
CA THR A 48 0.64 -10.37 -6.44
C THR A 48 0.84 -10.67 -7.93
N LEU A 49 0.78 -9.66 -8.80
CA LEU A 49 0.89 -9.87 -10.25
C LEU A 49 2.34 -9.90 -10.73
N PRO A 50 2.65 -10.70 -11.77
CA PRO A 50 3.88 -10.54 -12.53
C PRO A 50 3.97 -9.10 -13.09
N GLY A 51 5.14 -8.48 -12.98
CA GLY A 51 5.34 -7.09 -13.39
C GLY A 51 4.96 -6.04 -12.34
N ALA A 52 4.57 -6.46 -11.12
CA ALA A 52 4.49 -5.55 -9.99
C ALA A 52 5.86 -4.94 -9.68
N ALA A 53 5.89 -3.62 -9.58
CA ALA A 53 7.08 -2.83 -9.35
C ALA A 53 6.98 -2.09 -8.01
N ILE A 54 8.15 -1.73 -7.49
CA ILE A 54 8.31 -1.04 -6.21
C ILE A 54 7.39 0.19 -6.06
N PRO A 55 7.18 1.07 -7.06
CA PRO A 55 6.32 2.24 -6.89
C PRO A 55 4.86 1.91 -6.51
N GLY A 56 4.35 0.73 -6.89
CA GLY A 56 3.03 0.29 -6.44
C GLY A 56 3.03 -0.22 -4.99
N ARG A 57 4.11 -0.86 -4.54
CA ARG A 57 4.27 -1.22 -3.12
C ARG A 57 4.44 0.02 -2.24
N HIS A 58 5.18 1.01 -2.71
CA HIS A 58 5.30 2.31 -2.06
C HIS A 58 3.92 2.98 -1.91
N LEU A 59 3.13 3.03 -2.98
CA LEU A 59 1.77 3.57 -2.93
C LEU A 59 0.85 2.77 -1.99
N LEU A 60 1.06 1.45 -1.86
CA LEU A 60 0.34 0.61 -0.91
C LEU A 60 0.64 1.02 0.53
N GLY A 61 1.91 1.31 0.84
CA GLY A 61 2.32 1.86 2.14
C GLY A 61 1.60 3.17 2.47
N TYR A 62 1.52 4.09 1.52
CA TYR A 62 0.76 5.33 1.68
C TYR A 62 -0.73 5.11 1.88
N CYS A 63 -1.33 4.13 1.19
CA CYS A 63 -2.75 3.80 1.42
C CYS A 63 -2.97 3.34 2.86
N TYR A 64 -2.09 2.51 3.42
CA TYR A 64 -2.18 2.11 4.82
C TYR A 64 -2.01 3.31 5.78
N LEU A 65 -1.07 4.23 5.52
CA LEU A 65 -0.91 5.45 6.35
C LEU A 65 -2.16 6.31 6.36
N ASN A 66 -2.73 6.59 5.19
CA ASN A 66 -3.93 7.43 5.09
C ASN A 66 -5.18 6.77 5.72
N LEU A 67 -5.13 5.45 5.97
CA LEU A 67 -6.18 4.71 6.68
C LEU A 67 -5.86 4.52 8.17
N GLY A 68 -4.76 5.08 8.67
CA GLY A 68 -4.34 4.96 10.07
C GLY A 68 -3.69 3.61 10.42
N GLU A 69 -3.38 2.78 9.44
CA GLU A 69 -2.77 1.46 9.62
C GLU A 69 -1.23 1.55 9.63
N THR A 70 -0.67 2.29 10.58
CA THR A 70 0.75 2.65 10.67
C THR A 70 1.69 1.44 10.63
N GLU A 71 1.38 0.34 11.34
CA GLU A 71 2.22 -0.86 11.35
C GLU A 71 2.23 -1.56 10.00
N ARG A 72 1.10 -1.54 9.27
CA ARG A 72 1.01 -2.15 7.94
C ARG A 72 1.79 -1.33 6.93
N ALA A 73 1.67 0.00 7.01
CA ALA A 73 2.45 0.92 6.19
C ALA A 73 3.96 0.71 6.38
N LEU A 74 4.43 0.68 7.63
CA LEU A 74 5.84 0.47 7.96
C LEU A 74 6.38 -0.82 7.35
N ARG A 75 5.59 -1.91 7.35
CA ARG A 75 6.00 -3.17 6.73
C ARG A 75 6.19 -3.06 5.22
N GLU A 76 5.35 -2.31 4.52
CA GLU A 76 5.50 -2.13 3.07
C GLU A 76 6.69 -1.23 2.74
N PHE A 77 6.88 -0.12 3.46
CA PHE A 77 8.05 0.75 3.25
C PHE A 77 9.38 0.06 3.55
N LYS A 78 9.45 -0.77 4.60
CA LYS A 78 10.64 -1.59 4.89
C LYS A 78 11.01 -2.53 3.72
N LYS A 79 10.01 -3.09 3.03
CA LYS A 79 10.26 -3.91 1.83
C LYS A 79 10.78 -3.06 0.68
N CYS A 80 10.18 -1.89 0.44
CA CYS A 80 10.63 -0.95 -0.60
C CYS A 80 12.10 -0.55 -0.39
N VAL A 81 12.49 -0.15 0.83
CA VAL A 81 13.89 0.19 1.16
C VAL A 81 14.82 -1.00 0.94
N LYS A 82 14.42 -2.21 1.34
CA LYS A 82 15.21 -3.43 1.15
C LYS A 82 15.46 -3.76 -0.33
N GLU A 83 14.52 -3.39 -1.20
CA GLU A 83 14.61 -3.59 -2.65
C GLU A 83 15.32 -2.42 -3.38
N GLY A 84 15.90 -1.45 -2.65
CA GLY A 84 16.70 -0.36 -3.20
C GLY A 84 15.93 0.96 -3.41
N TYR A 85 14.71 1.07 -2.89
CA TYR A 85 13.92 2.31 -2.94
C TYR A 85 14.19 3.18 -1.74
N HIS A 86 15.24 4.00 -1.84
CA HIS A 86 15.75 4.76 -0.70
C HIS A 86 14.90 5.98 -0.32
N ASP A 87 13.96 6.41 -1.18
CA ASP A 87 13.02 7.49 -0.89
C ASP A 87 12.16 7.20 0.35
N ASP A 88 11.98 5.91 0.71
CA ASP A 88 11.19 5.48 1.87
C ASP A 88 12.00 5.40 3.18
N TRP A 89 13.33 5.58 3.15
CA TRP A 89 14.16 5.35 4.33
C TRP A 89 13.81 6.27 5.49
N GLN A 90 13.64 7.57 5.20
CA GLN A 90 13.24 8.54 6.21
C GLN A 90 11.87 8.18 6.83
N LEU A 91 10.91 7.78 5.99
CA LEU A 91 9.58 7.38 6.45
C LEU A 91 9.63 6.11 7.32
N VAL A 92 10.49 5.14 7.01
CA VAL A 92 10.71 3.96 7.86
C VAL A 92 11.21 4.35 9.25
N VAL A 93 12.13 5.32 9.35
CA VAL A 93 12.65 5.82 10.63
C VAL A 93 11.53 6.50 11.43
N GLU A 94 10.82 7.45 10.80
CA GLU A 94 9.75 8.22 11.44
C GLU A 94 8.65 7.31 12.01
N LEU A 95 8.14 6.39 11.19
CA LEU A 95 7.09 5.45 11.62
C LEU A 95 7.57 4.47 12.69
N THR A 96 8.85 4.09 12.69
CA THR A 96 9.41 3.23 13.75
C THR A 96 9.44 3.98 15.08
N MET A 97 9.88 5.24 15.08
CA MET A 97 9.90 6.08 16.28
C MET A 97 8.49 6.35 16.81
N GLU A 98 7.52 6.63 15.93
CA GLU A 98 6.12 6.85 16.31
C GLU A 98 5.53 5.63 17.03
N LEU A 99 5.75 4.43 16.48
CA LEU A 99 5.24 3.20 17.08
C LEU A 99 5.93 2.85 18.40
N GLU A 100 7.22 3.15 18.54
CA GLU A 100 7.93 2.97 19.81
C GLU A 100 7.47 3.96 20.88
N ALA A 101 7.18 5.22 20.50
CA ALA A 101 6.63 6.21 21.41
C ALA A 101 5.26 5.78 21.94
N LYS A 102 4.34 5.38 21.03
CA LYS A 102 3.01 4.87 21.39
C LYS A 102 3.07 3.67 22.34
N ARG A 103 3.95 2.71 22.07
CA ARG A 103 4.16 1.54 22.95
C ARG A 103 4.63 1.94 24.35
N ARG A 104 5.54 2.91 24.44
CA ARG A 104 6.01 3.40 25.75
C ARG A 104 4.91 4.12 26.52
N GLU A 105 4.03 4.86 25.84
CA GLU A 105 2.88 5.51 26.47
C GLU A 105 1.87 4.49 27.01
N GLU A 106 1.65 3.40 26.29
CA GLU A 106 0.77 2.29 26.71
C GLU A 106 1.33 1.51 27.91
N ASP A 107 2.65 1.44 28.06
CA ASP A 107 3.34 0.71 29.13
C ASP A 107 3.48 1.47 30.46
N ILE A 108 3.00 2.73 30.57
CA ILE A 108 3.05 3.49 31.83
C ILE A 108 1.83 3.13 32.70
N PRO A 109 2.00 2.46 33.85
CA PRO A 109 0.91 2.19 34.78
C PRO A 109 0.44 3.50 35.45
N PHE A 110 -0.88 3.69 35.55
CA PHE A 110 -1.51 4.79 36.30
C PHE A 110 -1.22 4.71 37.81
#